data_AF-A0A930F7U4-F1
#
_entry.id   AF-A0A930F7U4-F1
#
_cell.length_a   1.000
_cell.length_b   1.000
_cell.length_c   1.000
_cell.angle_alpha   90.00
_cell.angle_beta   90.00
_cell.angle_gamma   90.00
#
_symmetry.space_group_name_H-M   'P 1'
#
loop_
_entity.id
_entity.type
_entity.pdbx_description
1 polymer ?
#
loop_
_entity_poly.entity_id
_entity_poly.type
_entity_poly.pdbx_seq_one_letter_code
_entity_poly.pdbx_strand_id
1 'polypeptide(L)'
;PEDMRKESASSLGIGAIMGLLKHYEAINPFISSTTDSLNRLKPGFEAPVCIVTSLGTDPSEPSRNRTILCGLIRDIDNPMATRYELRSPNPYTNTYTALALIFISAFDGMKYAITSGKTQAQLEAELSKEVGESADYLATNRAYRTEKDVFDDFTQEERNQMFGVAPATVWENIKGYHNNPELVETLAQGNAFAKDLMDSFIASILKRWKLVLAHRLIPDNLDTVRKMVAIHTDSRNSVDDKRFAEVNDLRFYLAKDSDDRKSLFTRLIDALNSGEYDLASQLQIEMNDKMEELEAKYANYAKNIF
;
A
#
# COMPACT_ATOMS: atom_id res chain seq x y z
N PRO A 1 9.84 -26.77 9.41
CA PRO A 1 11.04 -27.45 8.86
C PRO A 1 11.28 -28.70 9.70
N GLU A 2 12.09 -29.65 9.22
CA GLU A 2 12.38 -30.87 9.98
C GLU A 2 13.18 -30.55 11.26
N ASP A 3 14.13 -29.61 11.16
CA ASP A 3 14.90 -29.08 12.29
C ASP A 3 14.70 -27.56 12.40
N MET A 4 13.91 -27.13 13.37
CA MET A 4 13.60 -25.72 13.62
C MET A 4 14.84 -24.90 14.01
N ARG A 5 15.95 -25.49 14.44
CA ARG A 5 17.15 -24.74 14.82
C ARG A 5 18.13 -24.55 13.66
N LYS A 6 17.97 -25.31 12.58
CA LYS A 6 18.83 -25.23 11.38
C LYS A 6 18.16 -24.54 10.21
N GLU A 7 16.84 -24.53 10.19
CA GLU A 7 16.08 -24.12 9.03
C GLU A 7 14.92 -23.20 9.43
N SER A 8 14.70 -22.17 8.63
CA SER A 8 13.69 -21.14 8.89
C SER A 8 12.27 -21.66 8.63
N ALA A 9 12.04 -22.26 7.46
CA ALA A 9 10.78 -22.85 7.03
C ALA A 9 11.06 -24.10 6.17
N SER A 10 10.06 -24.96 5.95
CA SER A 10 10.21 -26.06 4.97
C SER A 10 10.30 -25.53 3.54
N SER A 11 10.77 -26.34 2.58
CA SER A 11 10.76 -25.98 1.16
C SER A 11 9.39 -25.51 0.67
N LEU A 12 8.30 -26.15 1.10
CA LEU A 12 6.93 -25.72 0.78
C LEU A 12 6.57 -24.38 1.44
N GLY A 13 7.03 -24.14 2.67
CA GLY A 13 6.85 -22.85 3.35
C GLY A 13 7.56 -21.71 2.62
N ILE A 14 8.81 -21.94 2.20
CA ILE A 14 9.57 -20.97 1.40
C ILE A 14 8.89 -20.72 0.05
N GLY A 15 8.48 -21.78 -0.65
CA GLY A 15 7.69 -21.64 -1.88
C GLY A 15 6.41 -20.84 -1.67
N ALA A 16 5.68 -21.10 -0.58
CA ALA A 16 4.43 -20.39 -0.26
C ALA A 16 4.64 -18.88 -0.12
N ILE A 17 5.65 -18.45 0.63
CA ILE A 17 5.93 -17.02 0.82
C ILE A 17 6.47 -16.39 -0.47
N MET A 18 7.32 -17.08 -1.24
CA MET A 18 7.76 -16.61 -2.56
C MET A 18 6.57 -16.36 -3.48
N GLY A 19 5.60 -17.29 -3.51
CA GLY A 19 4.37 -17.15 -4.28
C GLY A 19 3.52 -15.97 -3.83
N LEU A 20 3.25 -15.86 -2.54
CA LEU A 20 2.50 -14.72 -1.99
C LEU A 20 3.14 -13.38 -2.35
N LEU A 21 4.45 -13.22 -2.16
CA LEU A 21 5.15 -11.96 -2.44
C LEU A 21 5.19 -11.64 -3.94
N LYS A 22 5.38 -12.65 -4.81
CA LYS A 22 5.36 -12.48 -6.26
C LYS A 22 4.01 -11.93 -6.75
N HIS A 23 2.92 -12.49 -6.24
CA HIS A 23 1.56 -12.16 -6.68
C HIS A 23 0.95 -10.98 -5.93
N TYR A 24 1.61 -10.47 -4.89
CA TYR A 24 1.00 -9.53 -3.95
C TYR A 24 0.45 -8.26 -4.62
N GLU A 25 1.17 -7.69 -5.58
CA GLU A 25 0.71 -6.49 -6.30
C GLU A 25 -0.60 -6.71 -7.05
N ALA A 26 -0.77 -7.89 -7.66
CA ALA A 26 -1.98 -8.25 -8.40
C ALA A 26 -3.18 -8.51 -7.47
N ILE A 27 -2.93 -9.02 -6.25
CA ILE A 27 -4.00 -9.36 -5.30
C ILE A 27 -4.30 -8.24 -4.28
N ASN A 28 -3.41 -7.26 -4.12
CA ASN A 28 -3.58 -6.18 -3.16
C ASN A 28 -4.88 -5.36 -3.37
N PRO A 29 -5.40 -5.14 -4.59
CA PRO A 29 -6.71 -4.52 -4.79
C PRO A 29 -7.85 -5.20 -4.03
N PHE A 30 -7.76 -6.52 -3.82
CA PHE A 30 -8.77 -7.30 -3.11
C PHE A 30 -8.56 -7.31 -1.59
N ILE A 31 -7.35 -6.99 -1.14
CA ILE A 31 -6.96 -6.94 0.27
C ILE A 31 -7.19 -5.52 0.82
N SER A 32 -6.63 -4.50 0.14
CA SER A 32 -6.59 -3.10 0.55
C SER A 32 -7.36 -2.22 -0.44
N SER A 33 -8.68 -2.32 -0.41
CA SER A 33 -9.55 -1.81 -1.48
C SER A 33 -10.14 -0.41 -1.24
N THR A 34 -9.74 0.29 -0.16
CA THR A 34 -10.31 1.58 0.26
C THR A 34 -9.24 2.65 0.47
N THR A 35 -9.62 3.92 0.38
CA THR A 35 -8.73 5.04 0.72
C THR A 35 -8.24 4.96 2.16
N ASP A 36 -9.13 4.63 3.11
CA ASP A 36 -8.78 4.47 4.52
C ASP A 36 -7.77 3.33 4.73
N SER A 37 -7.92 2.19 4.01
CA SER A 37 -6.95 1.10 4.09
C SER A 37 -5.56 1.49 3.58
N LEU A 38 -5.48 2.34 2.56
CA LEU A 38 -4.20 2.80 2.01
C LEU A 38 -3.57 3.91 2.84
N ASN A 39 -4.38 4.74 3.50
CA ASN A 39 -3.88 5.73 4.45
C ASN A 39 -3.23 5.08 5.69
N ARG A 40 -3.68 3.88 6.08
CA ARG A 40 -3.00 3.07 7.11
C ARG A 40 -1.64 2.57 6.63
N LEU A 41 -1.55 2.24 5.35
CA LEU A 41 -0.35 1.73 4.67
C LEU A 41 0.57 2.90 4.29
N LYS A 42 0.83 3.83 5.22
CA LYS A 42 1.78 4.93 5.02
C LYS A 42 2.94 4.83 6.02
N PRO A 43 4.16 5.21 5.62
CA PRO A 43 5.29 5.28 6.55
C PRO A 43 4.95 6.14 7.78
N GLY A 44 5.31 5.69 8.97
CA GLY A 44 4.98 6.36 10.23
C GLY A 44 3.64 5.96 10.87
N PHE A 45 2.77 5.26 10.13
CA PHE A 45 1.53 4.66 10.65
C PHE A 45 1.59 3.13 10.69
N GLU A 46 2.71 2.57 11.17
CA GLU A 46 2.96 1.17 11.58
C GLU A 46 2.59 0.02 10.61
N ALA A 47 1.82 0.22 9.53
CA ALA A 47 1.36 -0.84 8.66
C ALA A 47 2.37 -1.06 7.51
N PRO A 48 2.92 -2.27 7.38
CA PRO A 48 3.98 -2.54 6.44
C PRO A 48 3.46 -2.58 5.00
N VAL A 49 4.12 -1.80 4.13
CA VAL A 49 3.73 -1.64 2.72
C VAL A 49 4.67 -2.28 1.72
N CYS A 50 5.93 -2.46 2.11
CA CYS A 50 6.95 -3.03 1.23
C CYS A 50 6.73 -4.54 1.13
N ILE A 51 6.73 -5.06 -0.09
CA ILE A 51 6.43 -6.47 -0.40
C ILE A 51 7.66 -7.32 -0.10
N VAL A 52 7.94 -7.46 1.19
CA VAL A 52 9.08 -8.19 1.72
C VAL A 52 8.67 -9.05 2.90
N THR A 53 9.42 -10.12 3.10
CA THR A 53 9.39 -10.97 4.29
C THR A 53 10.65 -10.79 5.13
N SER A 54 10.64 -11.39 6.32
CA SER A 54 11.80 -11.56 7.17
C SER A 54 11.74 -12.99 7.73
N LEU A 55 12.89 -13.69 7.71
CA LEU A 55 12.99 -15.05 8.24
C LEU A 55 13.85 -15.11 9.51
N GLY A 56 14.57 -14.03 9.84
CA GLY A 56 15.58 -13.98 10.89
C GLY A 56 16.97 -14.23 10.34
N THR A 57 18.01 -13.78 11.05
CA THR A 57 19.42 -14.03 10.70
C THR A 57 19.89 -15.42 11.11
N ASP A 58 19.30 -15.97 12.18
CA ASP A 58 19.58 -17.30 12.70
C ASP A 58 18.24 -18.07 12.81
N PRO A 59 18.09 -19.24 12.17
CA PRO A 59 16.88 -20.05 12.27
C PRO A 59 16.48 -20.44 13.70
N SER A 60 17.42 -20.46 14.64
CA SER A 60 17.17 -20.70 16.06
C SER A 60 16.61 -19.49 16.81
N GLU A 61 16.61 -18.30 16.18
CA GLU A 61 16.06 -17.07 16.72
C GLU A 61 14.89 -16.57 15.84
N PRO A 62 13.65 -16.58 16.36
CA PRO A 62 12.51 -16.04 15.61
C PRO A 62 12.73 -14.57 15.27
N SER A 63 12.48 -14.21 14.01
CA SER A 63 12.49 -12.81 13.60
C SER A 63 11.52 -11.97 14.41
N ARG A 64 11.95 -10.75 14.72
CA ARG A 64 11.13 -9.71 15.37
C ARG A 64 10.79 -8.57 14.44
N ASN A 65 11.12 -8.66 13.15
CA ASN A 65 10.85 -7.60 12.20
C ASN A 65 9.34 -7.42 11.96
N ARG A 66 8.81 -6.26 12.36
CA ARG A 66 7.39 -5.92 12.24
C ARG A 66 7.06 -5.01 11.06
N THR A 67 8.07 -4.56 10.32
CA THR A 67 7.96 -3.53 9.26
C THR A 67 7.85 -4.10 7.86
N ILE A 68 7.95 -5.42 7.75
CA ILE A 68 7.75 -6.25 6.57
C ILE A 68 6.28 -6.64 6.37
N LEU A 69 5.86 -6.83 5.11
CA LEU A 69 4.47 -7.12 4.75
C LEU A 69 3.96 -8.45 5.31
N CYS A 70 4.78 -9.49 5.24
CA CYS A 70 4.41 -10.84 5.66
C CYS A 70 5.52 -11.50 6.45
N GLY A 71 5.30 -11.76 7.75
CA GLY A 71 6.34 -12.23 8.68
C GLY A 71 6.27 -13.71 8.99
N LEU A 72 7.43 -14.34 9.14
CA LEU A 72 7.53 -15.71 9.65
C LEU A 72 7.40 -15.71 11.18
N ILE A 73 6.32 -16.30 11.70
CA ILE A 73 6.05 -16.43 13.12
C ILE A 73 6.33 -17.86 13.55
N ARG A 74 7.21 -18.02 14.55
CA ARG A 74 7.71 -19.33 14.99
C ARG A 74 7.87 -19.38 16.50
N ASP A 75 7.68 -20.58 17.01
CA ASP A 75 8.08 -20.99 18.34
C ASP A 75 8.99 -22.21 18.17
N ILE A 76 10.23 -22.11 18.64
CA ILE A 76 11.24 -23.17 18.45
C ILE A 76 10.85 -24.44 19.20
N ASP A 77 10.13 -24.30 20.32
CA ASP A 77 9.68 -25.42 21.15
C ASP A 77 8.31 -25.95 20.72
N ASN A 78 7.60 -25.23 19.84
CA ASN A 78 6.31 -25.63 19.28
C ASN A 78 6.28 -25.49 17.74
N PRO A 79 6.70 -26.54 17.00
CA PRO A 79 6.69 -26.53 15.54
C PRO A 79 5.32 -26.20 14.92
N MET A 80 4.22 -26.58 15.58
CA MET A 80 2.84 -26.33 15.11
C MET A 80 2.44 -24.85 15.14
N ALA A 81 3.19 -24.00 15.84
CA ALA A 81 2.97 -22.56 15.83
C ALA A 81 3.53 -21.87 14.58
N THR A 82 4.35 -22.56 13.78
CA THR A 82 5.03 -22.01 12.61
C THR A 82 4.04 -21.61 11.51
N ARG A 83 4.02 -20.32 11.17
CA ARG A 83 3.11 -19.76 10.17
C ARG A 83 3.65 -18.45 9.59
N TYR A 84 3.07 -18.03 8.48
CA TYR A 84 3.25 -16.67 7.96
C TYR A 84 2.09 -15.77 8.39
N GLU A 85 2.40 -14.53 8.75
CA GLU A 85 1.45 -13.50 9.14
C GLU A 85 1.47 -12.38 8.09
N LEU A 86 0.44 -12.32 7.23
CA LEU A 86 0.23 -11.21 6.30
C LEU A 86 -0.45 -10.05 7.04
N ARG A 87 0.16 -8.86 7.01
CA ARG A 87 -0.23 -7.72 7.87
C ARG A 87 -1.07 -6.64 7.20
N SER A 88 -1.25 -6.71 5.89
CA SER A 88 -2.03 -5.76 5.11
C SER A 88 -3.55 -5.85 5.24
N PRO A 89 -4.18 -7.02 5.54
CA PRO A 89 -5.62 -7.07 5.76
C PRO A 89 -6.09 -6.07 6.83
N ASN A 90 -7.29 -5.56 6.63
CA ASN A 90 -7.90 -4.53 7.47
C ASN A 90 -9.40 -4.84 7.67
N PRO A 91 -10.13 -4.12 8.54
CA PRO A 91 -11.54 -4.41 8.81
C PRO A 91 -12.47 -4.38 7.58
N TYR A 92 -12.07 -3.76 6.47
CA TYR A 92 -12.82 -3.75 5.21
C TYR A 92 -12.38 -4.83 4.21
N THR A 93 -11.37 -5.63 4.54
CA THR A 93 -10.92 -6.74 3.69
C THR A 93 -11.98 -7.84 3.69
N ASN A 94 -12.44 -8.26 2.50
CA ASN A 94 -13.27 -9.44 2.38
C ASN A 94 -12.42 -10.69 2.63
N THR A 95 -12.60 -11.32 3.80
CA THR A 95 -11.79 -12.46 4.24
C THR A 95 -11.83 -13.62 3.25
N TYR A 96 -12.98 -13.94 2.65
CA TYR A 96 -13.11 -15.04 1.70
C TYR A 96 -12.29 -14.80 0.43
N THR A 97 -12.38 -13.58 -0.11
CA THR A 97 -11.65 -13.21 -1.32
C THR A 97 -10.14 -13.16 -1.06
N ALA A 98 -9.74 -12.56 0.06
CA ALA A 98 -8.34 -12.50 0.47
C ALA A 98 -7.76 -13.90 0.67
N LEU A 99 -8.45 -14.79 1.41
CA LEU A 99 -7.97 -16.15 1.63
C LEU A 99 -7.84 -16.93 0.32
N ALA A 100 -8.83 -16.85 -0.58
CA ALA A 100 -8.77 -17.52 -1.87
C ALA A 100 -7.53 -17.09 -2.67
N LEU A 101 -7.31 -15.79 -2.82
CA LEU A 101 -6.18 -15.25 -3.57
C LEU A 101 -4.82 -15.51 -2.90
N ILE A 102 -4.75 -15.45 -1.57
CA ILE A 102 -3.54 -15.80 -0.81
C ILE A 102 -3.18 -17.26 -1.00
N PHE A 103 -4.16 -18.17 -0.94
CA PHE A 103 -3.91 -19.60 -1.16
C PHE A 103 -3.48 -19.90 -2.59
N ILE A 104 -4.15 -19.33 -3.59
CA ILE A 104 -3.76 -19.55 -4.99
C ILE A 104 -2.34 -19.03 -5.24
N SER A 105 -2.01 -17.84 -4.73
CA SER A 105 -0.65 -17.27 -4.80
C SER A 105 0.39 -18.19 -4.14
N ALA A 106 0.09 -18.68 -2.94
CA ALA A 106 0.98 -19.58 -2.21
C ALA A 106 1.14 -20.92 -2.94
N PHE A 107 0.08 -21.46 -3.53
CA PHE A 107 0.12 -22.72 -4.28
C PHE A 107 0.97 -22.62 -5.55
N ASP A 108 0.97 -21.48 -6.24
CA ASP A 108 1.87 -21.27 -7.38
C ASP A 108 3.35 -21.37 -6.95
N GLY A 109 3.71 -20.72 -5.84
CA GLY A 109 5.06 -20.79 -5.31
C GLY A 109 5.43 -22.17 -4.73
N MET A 110 4.48 -22.87 -4.09
CA MET A 110 4.68 -24.26 -3.67
C MET A 110 4.89 -25.20 -4.87
N LYS A 111 4.13 -25.01 -5.95
CA LYS A 111 4.29 -25.77 -7.20
C LYS A 111 5.69 -25.56 -7.76
N TYR A 112 6.20 -24.32 -7.76
CA TYR A 112 7.58 -24.03 -8.14
C TYR A 112 8.60 -24.74 -7.24
N ALA A 113 8.41 -24.70 -5.92
CA ALA A 113 9.29 -25.40 -4.97
C ALA A 113 9.34 -26.93 -5.21
N ILE A 114 8.23 -27.54 -5.62
CA ILE A 114 8.16 -28.98 -5.94
C ILE A 114 8.77 -29.29 -7.31
N THR A 115 8.55 -28.44 -8.31
CA THR A 115 8.85 -28.76 -9.72
C THR A 115 10.23 -28.27 -10.19
N SER A 116 10.82 -27.30 -9.50
CA SER A 116 12.13 -26.73 -9.85
C SER A 116 13.32 -27.67 -9.61
N GLY A 117 13.15 -28.72 -8.80
CA GLY A 117 14.26 -29.57 -8.37
C GLY A 117 15.25 -28.89 -7.42
N LYS A 118 14.93 -27.70 -6.92
CA LYS A 118 15.77 -26.94 -5.99
C LYS A 118 15.71 -27.52 -4.58
N THR A 119 16.85 -27.50 -3.89
CA THR A 119 16.91 -27.77 -2.46
C THR A 119 16.31 -26.61 -1.67
N GLN A 120 16.00 -26.85 -0.39
CA GLN A 120 15.51 -25.81 0.51
C GLN A 120 16.45 -24.60 0.58
N ALA A 121 17.76 -24.85 0.69
CA ALA A 121 18.77 -23.80 0.74
C ALA A 121 18.83 -22.97 -0.56
N GLN A 122 18.61 -23.60 -1.72
CA GLN A 122 18.55 -22.89 -3.00
C GLN A 122 17.29 -22.03 -3.13
N LEU A 123 16.15 -22.50 -2.61
CA LEU A 123 14.92 -21.70 -2.55
C LEU A 123 15.09 -20.52 -1.58
N GLU A 124 15.70 -20.72 -0.41
CA GLU A 124 15.99 -19.63 0.52
C GLU A 124 16.95 -18.60 -0.07
N ALA A 125 17.99 -19.04 -0.78
CA ALA A 125 18.92 -18.17 -1.49
C ALA A 125 18.20 -17.32 -2.56
N GLU A 126 17.28 -17.93 -3.32
CA GLU A 126 16.48 -17.21 -4.32
C GLU A 126 15.54 -16.18 -3.68
N LEU A 127 14.88 -16.53 -2.58
CA LEU A 127 14.07 -15.59 -1.80
C LEU A 127 14.90 -14.43 -1.23
N SER A 128 16.18 -14.69 -0.95
CA SER A 128 17.14 -13.74 -0.37
C SER A 128 18.02 -13.06 -1.41
N LYS A 129 17.67 -13.17 -2.70
CA LYS A 129 18.41 -12.50 -3.78
C LYS A 129 18.45 -10.99 -3.57
N GLU A 130 19.51 -10.36 -4.07
CA GLU A 130 19.62 -8.91 -4.11
C GLU A 130 18.93 -8.31 -5.34
N VAL A 131 18.76 -6.99 -5.33
CA VAL A 131 18.25 -6.25 -6.49
C VAL A 131 19.23 -6.38 -7.66
N GLY A 132 18.73 -6.75 -8.84
CA GLY A 132 19.55 -6.98 -10.04
C GLY A 132 20.01 -8.42 -10.22
N GLU A 133 19.92 -9.26 -9.18
CA GLU A 133 20.23 -10.68 -9.30
C GLU A 133 19.07 -11.42 -9.96
N SER A 134 19.39 -12.20 -11.01
CA SER A 134 18.41 -13.02 -11.72
C SER A 134 18.01 -14.21 -10.87
N ALA A 135 16.72 -14.52 -10.91
CA ALA A 135 16.11 -15.67 -10.26
C ALA A 135 15.15 -16.35 -11.23
N ASP A 136 14.88 -17.63 -11.04
CA ASP A 136 14.02 -18.39 -11.97
C ASP A 136 12.53 -18.07 -11.75
N TYR A 137 12.15 -17.75 -10.51
CA TYR A 137 10.75 -17.52 -10.11
C TYR A 137 10.44 -16.07 -9.72
N LEU A 138 11.37 -15.40 -9.03
CA LEU A 138 11.19 -14.03 -8.49
C LEU A 138 11.77 -12.97 -9.44
N ALA A 139 11.18 -11.77 -9.45
CA ALA A 139 11.58 -10.71 -10.38
C ALA A 139 12.97 -10.13 -10.06
N THR A 140 13.79 -9.95 -11.10
CA THR A 140 15.19 -9.49 -10.98
C THR A 140 15.32 -8.10 -10.33
N ASN A 141 14.41 -7.19 -10.62
CA ASN A 141 14.50 -5.76 -10.29
C ASN A 141 14.08 -5.38 -8.86
N ARG A 142 13.90 -6.36 -7.96
CA ARG A 142 13.55 -6.10 -6.55
C ARG A 142 14.07 -7.20 -5.63
N ALA A 143 14.15 -6.87 -4.35
CA ALA A 143 14.40 -7.79 -3.25
C ALA A 143 13.07 -8.19 -2.58
N TYR A 144 13.06 -9.37 -1.95
CA TYR A 144 11.88 -9.96 -1.33
C TYR A 144 12.07 -10.30 0.16
N ARG A 145 13.29 -10.16 0.68
CA ARG A 145 13.63 -10.40 2.10
C ARG A 145 14.46 -9.25 2.62
N THR A 146 14.17 -8.83 3.85
CA THR A 146 15.06 -7.95 4.62
C THR A 146 14.90 -8.22 6.11
N GLU A 147 16.02 -8.27 6.82
CA GLU A 147 16.04 -8.39 8.28
C GLU A 147 16.12 -7.01 8.96
N LYS A 148 16.37 -5.96 8.19
CA LYS A 148 16.43 -4.57 8.63
C LYS A 148 15.05 -3.97 8.81
N ASP A 149 14.95 -2.97 9.67
CA ASP A 149 13.72 -2.20 9.81
C ASP A 149 13.49 -1.40 8.52
N VAL A 150 12.39 -1.68 7.83
CA VAL A 150 12.08 -1.08 6.52
C VAL A 150 11.94 0.43 6.63
N PHE A 151 11.43 0.97 7.75
CA PHE A 151 11.14 2.38 7.89
C PHE A 151 12.29 3.18 8.49
N ASP A 152 13.06 2.58 9.38
CA ASP A 152 14.17 3.25 10.06
C ASP A 152 15.49 3.13 9.28
N ASP A 153 15.73 2.00 8.59
CA ASP A 153 17.01 1.73 7.92
C ASP A 153 17.04 2.11 6.42
N PHE A 154 15.90 2.52 5.84
CA PHE A 154 15.80 2.86 4.42
C PHE A 154 15.00 4.15 4.19
N THR A 155 15.53 5.01 3.33
CA THR A 155 14.80 6.16 2.77
C THR A 155 13.60 5.71 1.93
N GLN A 156 12.70 6.64 1.60
CA GLN A 156 11.57 6.33 0.71
C GLN A 156 12.05 5.93 -0.69
N GLU A 157 13.07 6.60 -1.19
CA GLU A 157 13.69 6.34 -2.49
C GLU A 157 14.31 4.94 -2.53
N GLU A 158 15.08 4.56 -1.50
CA GLU A 158 15.66 3.22 -1.38
C GLU A 158 14.58 2.15 -1.30
N ARG A 159 13.53 2.35 -0.51
CA ARG A 159 12.40 1.41 -0.44
C ARG A 159 11.72 1.22 -1.78
N ASN A 160 11.45 2.31 -2.49
CA ASN A 160 10.83 2.27 -3.81
C ASN A 160 11.71 1.50 -4.81
N GLN A 161 13.02 1.71 -4.76
CA GLN A 161 13.98 1.02 -5.62
C GLN A 161 14.13 -0.46 -5.27
N MET A 162 14.17 -0.80 -3.98
CA MET A 162 14.47 -2.16 -3.53
C MET A 162 13.22 -3.05 -3.49
N PHE A 163 12.10 -2.51 -3.03
CA PHE A 163 10.92 -3.29 -2.66
C PHE A 163 9.69 -2.92 -3.50
N GLY A 164 9.82 -2.04 -4.48
CA GLY A 164 8.71 -1.53 -5.28
C GLY A 164 7.97 -0.35 -4.61
N VAL A 165 7.16 0.33 -5.41
CA VAL A 165 6.39 1.51 -4.98
C VAL A 165 5.05 1.07 -4.41
N ALA A 166 4.78 1.43 -3.16
CA ALA A 166 3.47 1.21 -2.55
C ALA A 166 2.42 2.13 -3.18
N PRO A 167 1.18 1.64 -3.44
CA PRO A 167 0.14 2.47 -4.04
C PRO A 167 -0.34 3.54 -3.06
N ALA A 168 -0.38 4.79 -3.49
CA ALA A 168 -0.87 5.92 -2.70
C ALA A 168 -2.40 6.08 -2.78
N THR A 169 -3.03 5.55 -3.85
CA THR A 169 -4.48 5.62 -4.06
C THR A 169 -5.07 4.27 -4.43
N VAL A 170 -6.41 4.17 -4.35
CA VAL A 170 -7.13 2.94 -4.74
C VAL A 170 -6.93 2.66 -6.24
N TRP A 171 -6.84 3.71 -7.06
CA TRP A 171 -6.55 3.56 -8.48
C TRP A 171 -5.15 3.00 -8.74
N GLU A 172 -4.13 3.53 -8.07
CA GLU A 172 -2.78 2.98 -8.16
C GLU A 172 -2.71 1.53 -7.70
N ASN A 173 -3.46 1.16 -6.66
CA ASN A 173 -3.55 -0.23 -6.23
C ASN A 173 -4.19 -1.09 -7.33
N ILE A 174 -5.33 -0.66 -7.90
CA ILE A 174 -6.00 -1.36 -9.03
C ILE A 174 -5.05 -1.57 -10.22
N LYS A 175 -4.15 -0.63 -10.51
CA LYS A 175 -3.15 -0.81 -11.57
C LYS A 175 -2.24 -2.01 -11.32
N GLY A 176 -2.00 -2.41 -10.08
CA GLY A 176 -1.28 -3.66 -9.76
C GLY A 176 -1.95 -4.91 -10.35
N TYR A 177 -3.29 -4.92 -10.45
CA TYR A 177 -4.02 -5.98 -11.15
C TYR A 177 -3.88 -5.88 -12.67
N HIS A 178 -4.07 -4.68 -13.25
CA HIS A 178 -4.06 -4.51 -14.70
C HIS A 178 -2.66 -4.60 -15.34
N ASN A 179 -1.62 -4.20 -14.61
CA ASN A 179 -0.25 -4.18 -15.11
C ASN A 179 0.45 -5.54 -15.03
N ASN A 180 -0.17 -6.54 -14.39
CA ASN A 180 0.38 -7.89 -14.22
C ASN A 180 -0.58 -8.97 -14.78
N PRO A 181 -0.96 -8.90 -16.08
CA PRO A 181 -1.94 -9.81 -16.67
C PRO A 181 -1.54 -11.29 -16.57
N GLU A 182 -0.26 -11.61 -16.66
CA GLU A 182 0.28 -12.97 -16.52
C GLU A 182 0.11 -13.52 -15.10
N LEU A 183 0.22 -12.67 -14.07
CA LEU A 183 -0.06 -13.06 -12.68
C LEU A 183 -1.55 -13.28 -12.50
N VAL A 184 -2.40 -12.42 -13.07
CA VAL A 184 -3.86 -12.58 -13.03
C VAL A 184 -4.31 -13.88 -13.72
N GLU A 185 -3.73 -14.21 -14.86
CA GLU A 185 -3.98 -15.49 -15.55
C GLU A 185 -3.59 -16.67 -14.67
N THR A 186 -2.45 -16.59 -13.99
CA THR A 186 -1.99 -17.61 -13.03
C THR A 186 -2.98 -17.76 -11.87
N LEU A 187 -3.46 -16.64 -11.32
CA LEU A 187 -4.45 -16.63 -10.24
C LEU A 187 -5.83 -17.18 -10.65
N ALA A 188 -6.19 -17.08 -11.94
CA ALA A 188 -7.43 -17.62 -12.47
C ALA A 188 -7.37 -19.14 -12.73
N GLN A 189 -6.18 -19.76 -12.68
CA GLN A 189 -6.02 -21.18 -12.96
C GLN A 189 -6.82 -22.05 -11.97
N GLY A 190 -7.43 -23.12 -12.49
CA GLY A 190 -8.25 -24.03 -11.69
C GLY A 190 -9.63 -23.49 -11.31
N ASN A 191 -10.03 -22.31 -11.81
CA ASN A 191 -11.36 -21.71 -11.63
C ASN A 191 -11.80 -21.49 -10.16
N ALA A 192 -10.87 -21.54 -9.20
CA ALA A 192 -11.16 -21.29 -7.78
C ALA A 192 -11.57 -19.83 -7.54
N PHE A 193 -10.96 -18.90 -8.28
CA PHE A 193 -11.40 -17.51 -8.36
C PHE A 193 -11.31 -17.05 -9.83
N ALA A 194 -12.42 -17.19 -10.56
CA ALA A 194 -12.46 -16.97 -11.99
C ALA A 194 -12.10 -15.52 -12.37
N LYS A 195 -11.51 -15.34 -13.56
CA LYS A 195 -11.11 -14.01 -14.05
C LYS A 195 -12.27 -13.03 -14.14
N ASP A 196 -13.43 -13.45 -14.67
CA ASP A 196 -14.60 -12.57 -14.77
C ASP A 196 -15.10 -12.10 -13.39
N LEU A 197 -14.94 -12.94 -12.36
CA LEU A 197 -15.25 -12.57 -10.99
C LEU A 197 -14.25 -11.52 -10.48
N MET A 198 -12.94 -11.74 -10.70
CA MET A 198 -11.91 -10.75 -10.39
C MET A 198 -12.18 -9.40 -11.06
N ASP A 199 -12.46 -9.40 -12.36
CA ASP A 199 -12.77 -8.19 -13.15
C ASP A 199 -14.01 -7.46 -12.58
N SER A 200 -15.05 -8.21 -12.21
CA SER A 200 -16.25 -7.63 -11.56
C SER A 200 -15.94 -6.99 -10.20
N PHE A 201 -15.07 -7.60 -9.40
CA PHE A 201 -14.63 -7.03 -8.12
C PHE A 201 -13.83 -5.74 -8.35
N ILE A 202 -12.89 -5.74 -9.30
CA ILE A 202 -12.10 -4.56 -9.66
C ILE A 202 -13.00 -3.40 -10.11
N ALA A 203 -13.99 -3.68 -10.97
CA ALA A 203 -14.96 -2.68 -11.40
C ALA A 203 -15.78 -2.10 -10.23
N SER A 204 -16.15 -2.94 -9.26
CA SER A 204 -16.86 -2.52 -8.04
C SER A 204 -15.98 -1.64 -7.14
N ILE A 205 -14.70 -2.01 -6.97
CA ILE A 205 -13.73 -1.24 -6.18
C ILE A 205 -13.52 0.14 -6.80
N LEU A 206 -13.32 0.20 -8.12
CA LEU A 206 -13.20 1.46 -8.87
C LEU A 206 -14.43 2.34 -8.66
N LYS A 207 -15.63 1.77 -8.84
CA LYS A 207 -16.89 2.50 -8.64
C LYS A 207 -17.01 3.06 -7.23
N ARG A 208 -16.66 2.27 -6.21
CA ARG A 208 -16.68 2.71 -4.81
C ARG A 208 -15.70 3.85 -4.57
N TRP A 209 -14.47 3.76 -5.06
CA TRP A 209 -13.47 4.83 -4.93
C TRP A 209 -13.97 6.15 -5.52
N LYS A 210 -14.53 6.12 -6.72
CA LYS A 210 -15.15 7.30 -7.36
C LYS A 210 -16.22 7.94 -6.48
N LEU A 211 -17.16 7.13 -5.98
CA LEU A 211 -18.27 7.61 -5.16
C LEU A 211 -17.78 8.18 -3.82
N VAL A 212 -16.82 7.52 -3.16
CA VAL A 212 -16.25 7.98 -1.89
C VAL A 212 -15.50 9.30 -2.07
N LEU A 213 -14.72 9.46 -3.15
CA LEU A 213 -14.07 10.73 -3.42
C LEU A 213 -15.09 11.86 -3.67
N ALA A 214 -16.00 11.64 -4.61
CA ALA A 214 -16.93 12.68 -5.07
C ALA A 214 -17.98 13.07 -4.02
N HIS A 215 -18.45 12.13 -3.20
CA HIS A 215 -19.60 12.34 -2.31
C HIS A 215 -19.28 12.30 -0.82
N ARG A 216 -18.02 12.02 -0.45
CA ARG A 216 -17.60 12.03 0.96
C ARG A 216 -16.33 12.83 1.16
N LEU A 217 -15.19 12.39 0.62
CA LEU A 217 -13.89 13.00 0.93
C LEU A 217 -13.77 14.45 0.45
N ILE A 218 -14.18 14.74 -0.80
CA ILE A 218 -14.12 16.11 -1.32
C ILE A 218 -15.12 17.03 -0.58
N PRO A 219 -16.39 16.65 -0.37
CA PRO A 219 -17.31 17.42 0.47
C PRO A 219 -16.82 17.66 1.91
N ASP A 220 -16.28 16.64 2.58
CA ASP A 220 -15.77 16.75 3.94
C ASP A 220 -14.59 17.75 4.00
N ASN A 221 -13.65 17.65 3.05
CA ASN A 221 -12.54 18.59 2.93
C ASN A 221 -13.01 20.02 2.61
N LEU A 222 -14.02 20.16 1.75
CA LEU A 222 -14.63 21.46 1.44
C LEU A 222 -15.25 22.11 2.69
N ASP A 223 -15.92 21.34 3.53
CA ASP A 223 -16.47 21.84 4.78
C ASP A 223 -15.37 22.22 5.78
N THR A 224 -14.26 21.50 5.81
CA THR A 224 -13.06 21.88 6.58
C THR A 224 -12.47 23.21 6.07
N VAL A 225 -12.25 23.36 4.76
CA VAL A 225 -11.75 24.60 4.12
C VAL A 225 -12.66 25.80 4.43
N ARG A 226 -13.98 25.59 4.45
CA ARG A 226 -14.99 26.63 4.76
C ARG A 226 -14.90 27.12 6.20
N LYS A 227 -14.58 26.24 7.16
CA LYS A 227 -14.49 26.56 8.59
C LYS A 227 -13.22 27.36 8.95
N MET A 228 -12.18 27.30 8.12
CA MET A 228 -10.91 28.00 8.35
C MET A 228 -11.00 29.48 7.93
N VAL A 229 -11.74 30.27 8.71
CA VAL A 229 -11.95 31.71 8.49
C VAL A 229 -11.03 32.56 9.38
N ALA A 230 -10.91 33.85 9.08
CA ALA A 230 -10.14 34.77 9.91
C ALA A 230 -10.71 34.81 11.33
N ILE A 231 -9.85 34.74 12.34
CA ILE A 231 -10.27 34.73 13.75
C ILE A 231 -10.52 36.16 14.26
N HIS A 232 -9.84 37.15 13.69
CA HIS A 232 -10.06 38.57 13.97
C HIS A 232 -10.22 39.36 12.67
N THR A 233 -10.96 40.46 12.73
CA THR A 233 -11.18 41.37 11.59
C THR A 233 -10.24 42.58 11.59
N ASP A 234 -9.66 42.93 12.74
CA ASP A 234 -8.70 44.04 12.91
C ASP A 234 -7.43 43.51 13.57
N SER A 235 -6.51 42.94 12.77
CA SER A 235 -5.18 42.65 13.30
C SER A 235 -4.42 43.95 13.46
N ARG A 236 -3.84 44.16 14.65
CA ARG A 236 -2.78 45.16 14.85
C ARG A 236 -1.39 44.57 14.61
N ASN A 237 -1.32 43.40 13.96
CA ASN A 237 -0.11 42.61 13.81
C ASN A 237 0.02 42.09 12.37
N SER A 238 0.89 42.76 11.59
CA SER A 238 1.16 42.40 10.19
C SER A 238 1.59 40.94 9.96
N VAL A 239 2.05 40.23 10.99
CA VAL A 239 2.39 38.81 10.89
C VAL A 239 1.14 37.95 10.78
N ASP A 240 0.08 38.27 11.53
CA ASP A 240 -1.19 37.54 11.51
C ASP A 240 -1.90 37.70 10.16
N ASP A 241 -1.88 38.92 9.62
CA ASP A 241 -2.46 39.20 8.30
C ASP A 241 -1.75 38.40 7.19
N LYS A 242 -0.41 38.34 7.24
CA LYS A 242 0.38 37.55 6.28
C LYS A 242 0.10 36.06 6.41
N ARG A 243 0.07 35.53 7.63
CA ARG A 243 -0.23 34.10 7.87
C ARG A 243 -1.62 33.74 7.38
N PHE A 244 -2.62 34.58 7.63
CA PHE A 244 -3.97 34.32 7.15
C PHE A 244 -4.09 34.49 5.62
N ALA A 245 -3.34 35.41 5.01
CA ALA A 245 -3.30 35.52 3.56
C ALA A 245 -2.81 34.20 2.92
N GLU A 246 -1.74 33.60 3.44
CA GLU A 246 -1.25 32.29 2.97
C GLU A 246 -2.28 31.16 3.14
N VAL A 247 -2.99 31.14 4.28
CA VAL A 247 -4.13 30.23 4.50
C VAL A 247 -5.18 30.44 3.41
N ASN A 248 -5.56 31.69 3.16
CA ASN A 248 -6.62 32.03 2.24
C ASN A 248 -6.27 31.71 0.78
N ASP A 249 -5.01 31.86 0.38
CA ASP A 249 -4.51 31.44 -0.93
C ASP A 249 -4.68 29.94 -1.14
N LEU A 250 -4.35 29.11 -0.13
CA LEU A 250 -4.59 27.66 -0.19
C LEU A 250 -6.08 27.32 -0.21
N ARG A 251 -6.91 27.99 0.59
CA ARG A 251 -8.38 27.80 0.55
C ARG A 251 -8.93 28.05 -0.84
N PHE A 252 -8.46 29.10 -1.51
CA PHE A 252 -8.87 29.42 -2.88
C PHE A 252 -8.34 28.39 -3.88
N TYR A 253 -7.09 27.95 -3.75
CA TYR A 253 -6.53 26.88 -4.58
C TYR A 253 -7.35 25.59 -4.50
N LEU A 254 -7.70 25.18 -3.29
CA LEU A 254 -8.42 23.95 -3.01
C LEU A 254 -9.87 23.99 -3.48
N ALA A 255 -10.60 25.08 -3.17
CA ALA A 255 -12.06 25.06 -3.17
C ALA A 255 -12.75 26.18 -3.95
N LYS A 256 -12.02 27.14 -4.53
CA LYS A 256 -12.61 28.30 -5.23
C LYS A 256 -12.22 28.33 -6.71
N ASP A 257 -13.21 28.21 -7.56
CA ASP A 257 -13.04 28.44 -9.00
C ASP A 257 -12.93 29.95 -9.27
N SER A 258 -12.08 30.31 -10.21
CA SER A 258 -11.96 31.64 -10.82
C SER A 258 -12.22 31.55 -12.33
N ASP A 259 -12.35 32.70 -12.98
CA ASP A 259 -12.60 32.78 -14.43
C ASP A 259 -11.50 32.09 -15.26
N ASP A 260 -10.28 32.05 -14.73
CA ASP A 260 -9.08 31.51 -15.37
C ASP A 260 -8.66 30.12 -14.84
N ARG A 261 -9.18 29.68 -13.69
CA ARG A 261 -8.74 28.43 -13.05
C ARG A 261 -9.82 27.75 -12.23
N LYS A 262 -10.06 26.47 -12.51
CA LYS A 262 -10.83 25.58 -11.62
C LYS A 262 -10.01 25.23 -10.38
N SER A 263 -10.68 25.18 -9.23
CA SER A 263 -10.12 24.69 -7.97
C SER A 263 -9.68 23.24 -8.07
N LEU A 264 -8.82 22.81 -7.15
CA LEU A 264 -8.35 21.43 -7.11
C LEU A 264 -9.52 20.44 -6.94
N PHE A 265 -10.49 20.75 -6.09
CA PHE A 265 -11.68 19.91 -5.89
C PHE A 265 -12.51 19.77 -7.17
N THR A 266 -12.76 20.87 -7.89
CA THR A 266 -13.50 20.82 -9.17
C THR A 266 -12.73 20.01 -10.22
N ARG A 267 -11.42 20.23 -10.36
CA ARG A 267 -10.56 19.47 -11.29
C ARG A 267 -10.58 17.97 -11.01
N LEU A 268 -10.55 17.59 -9.73
CA LEU A 268 -10.62 16.18 -9.31
C LEU A 268 -11.99 15.55 -9.65
N ILE A 269 -13.09 16.25 -9.39
CA ILE A 269 -14.44 15.79 -9.77
C ILE A 269 -14.56 15.62 -11.30
N ASP A 270 -14.06 16.59 -12.06
CA ASP A 270 -14.06 16.53 -13.53
C ASP A 270 -13.28 15.32 -14.03
N ALA A 271 -12.08 15.08 -13.51
CA ALA A 271 -11.26 13.92 -13.89
C ALA A 271 -11.98 12.58 -13.58
N LEU A 272 -12.66 12.48 -12.44
CA LEU A 272 -13.45 11.29 -12.08
C LEU A 272 -14.64 11.06 -13.02
N ASN A 273 -15.29 12.14 -13.46
CA ASN A 273 -16.44 12.11 -14.37
C ASN A 273 -16.02 11.77 -15.80
N SER A 274 -14.89 12.30 -16.26
CA SER A 274 -14.31 12.02 -17.58
C SER A 274 -13.64 10.65 -17.69
N GLY A 275 -13.45 9.95 -16.56
CA GLY A 275 -12.76 8.65 -16.54
C GLY A 275 -11.23 8.76 -16.62
N GLU A 276 -10.67 9.95 -16.39
CA GLU A 276 -9.23 10.22 -16.37
C GLU A 276 -8.63 9.81 -15.01
N TYR A 277 -8.63 8.51 -14.72
CA TYR A 277 -8.34 8.01 -13.37
C TYR A 277 -6.90 8.21 -12.92
N ASP A 278 -5.93 8.23 -13.84
CA ASP A 278 -4.54 8.58 -13.49
C ASP A 278 -4.43 10.04 -13.04
N LEU A 279 -5.10 10.98 -13.74
CA LEU A 279 -5.17 12.37 -13.31
C LEU A 279 -5.93 12.50 -11.99
N ALA A 280 -7.07 11.83 -11.84
CA ALA A 280 -7.82 11.84 -10.58
C ALA A 280 -6.98 11.29 -9.39
N SER A 281 -6.18 10.26 -9.61
CA SER A 281 -5.24 9.73 -8.61
C SER A 281 -4.21 10.79 -8.21
N GLN A 282 -3.57 11.44 -9.18
CA GLN A 282 -2.59 12.51 -8.93
C GLN A 282 -3.21 13.68 -8.16
N LEU A 283 -4.39 14.15 -8.59
CA LEU A 283 -5.11 15.22 -7.94
C LEU A 283 -5.60 14.83 -6.54
N GLN A 284 -5.92 13.55 -6.29
CA GLN A 284 -6.23 13.05 -4.95
C GLN A 284 -5.02 13.15 -4.02
N ILE A 285 -3.82 12.76 -4.49
CA ILE A 285 -2.58 12.87 -3.71
C ILE A 285 -2.32 14.34 -3.39
N GLU A 286 -2.34 15.19 -4.41
CA GLU A 286 -2.15 16.64 -4.26
C GLU A 286 -3.17 17.25 -3.29
N MET A 287 -4.43 16.80 -3.34
CA MET A 287 -5.47 17.24 -2.42
C MET A 287 -5.12 16.92 -0.97
N ASN A 288 -4.65 15.71 -0.68
CA ASN A 288 -4.29 15.31 0.68
C ASN A 288 -3.12 16.18 1.19
N ASP A 289 -2.08 16.36 0.38
CA ASP A 289 -0.89 17.15 0.76
C ASP A 289 -1.27 18.62 1.01
N LYS A 290 -2.11 19.21 0.16
CA LYS A 290 -2.56 20.60 0.29
C LYS A 290 -3.51 20.82 1.45
N MET A 291 -4.33 19.82 1.80
CA MET A 291 -5.17 19.86 3.00
C MET A 291 -4.33 19.82 4.27
N GLU A 292 -3.30 18.96 4.33
CA GLU A 292 -2.36 18.92 5.46
C GLU A 292 -1.59 20.23 5.61
N GLU A 293 -1.09 20.80 4.51
CA GLU A 293 -0.44 22.12 4.50
C GLU A 293 -1.38 23.23 5.02
N LEU A 294 -2.64 23.22 4.57
CA LEU A 294 -3.65 24.19 4.99
C LEU A 294 -3.94 24.07 6.50
N GLU A 295 -4.13 22.86 7.01
CA GLU A 295 -4.36 22.60 8.44
C GLU A 295 -3.20 23.08 9.30
N ALA A 296 -1.96 22.79 8.88
CA ALA A 296 -0.76 23.22 9.59
C ALA A 296 -0.61 24.75 9.61
N LYS A 297 -0.83 25.42 8.47
CA LYS A 297 -0.79 26.89 8.38
C LYS A 297 -1.90 27.54 9.21
N TYR A 298 -3.12 27.01 9.16
CA TYR A 298 -4.23 27.53 9.96
C TYR A 298 -3.99 27.35 11.46
N ALA A 299 -3.46 26.20 11.89
CA ALA A 299 -3.10 25.96 13.28
C ALA A 299 -1.99 26.92 13.77
N ASN A 300 -1.00 27.22 12.93
CA ASN A 300 0.05 28.19 13.24
C ASN A 300 -0.51 29.62 13.36
N TYR A 301 -1.37 30.03 12.42
CA TYR A 301 -2.09 31.29 12.48
C TYR A 301 -2.91 31.41 13.77
N ALA A 302 -3.73 30.40 14.09
CA ALA A 302 -4.58 30.39 15.27
C ALA A 302 -3.80 30.45 16.59
N LYS A 303 -2.64 29.78 16.68
CA LYS A 303 -1.77 29.81 17.86
C LYS A 303 -1.09 31.16 18.09
N ASN A 304 -0.85 31.95 17.04
CA ASN A 304 -0.16 33.24 17.17
C ASN A 304 -1.04 34.34 17.75
N ILE A 305 -2.36 34.17 17.64
CA ILE A 305 -3.36 35.14 18.09
C ILE A 305 -3.51 35.15 19.62
N PHE A 306 -2.99 34.13 20.32
CA PHE A 306 -3.05 33.99 21.78
C PHE A 306 -1.65 33.95 22.40
#